data_AF-A0A0V8HDE0-F1
#
_entry.id   AF-A0A0V8HDE0-F1
#
_cell.length_a   1.000
_cell.length_b   1.000
_cell.length_c   1.000
_cell.angle_alpha   90.00
_cell.angle_beta   90.00
_cell.angle_gamma   90.00
#
_symmetry.space_group_name_H-M   'P 1'
#
loop_
_entity.id
_entity.type
_entity.pdbx_description
1 polymer ?
#
loop_
_entity_poly.entity_id
_entity_poly.type
_entity_poly.pdbx_seq_one_letter_code
_entity_poly.pdbx_strand_id
1 'polypeptide(L)'
;MYDSTFMLMVLIFSVTIIVMLWRPFNVNETVPTTIGAALVLLIGIVPLSDVLNIFSIVSGASLTIISTIMMSVVLESIGFFKIVAANIVNRSRGSGRRLYLYVILLCFMMTMFFNNDGSILITTPIIIHITSLLKLKNHQKIPYLLSGALIATAASAPIAVSNISNLIALKIVGLSLQDYIEMMFVPSMIGIFVIAILLFVYFKKDIPNKILEVSVKWKTQAQKYSYTHPLSSSGNEKEVDWGLIKACLAIVVLTRAAFFALTPFGIPLEVIGLTGAAILILVRWFRTQTGIVDIFKKTPWHILLFAFNMYVLVYGLKNVGLNDFIVAQFKDLIVGQPLNASLIMGLFLTAASNLFNNLPAVMIGTLSITEMGLDPHTLQIAYLANVIGSDIGALLTPVGTLATLIWMYILKTNGVSISWARYLRVTIVVVPIGLIVSLLSLYLWVELLF
;
A
#
# COMPACT_ATOMS: atom_id res chain seq x y z
N MET A 1 -23.89 -27.56 11.39
CA MET A 1 -24.94 -27.21 10.40
C MET A 1 -24.97 -25.69 10.38
N TYR A 2 -24.40 -25.05 9.37
CA TYR A 2 -24.27 -23.59 9.38
C TYR A 2 -25.67 -22.94 9.30
N ASP A 3 -25.92 -21.96 10.16
CA ASP A 3 -27.17 -21.21 10.20
C ASP A 3 -27.41 -20.51 8.85
N SER A 4 -28.68 -20.35 8.47
CA SER A 4 -29.15 -19.58 7.32
C SER A 4 -28.50 -18.19 7.24
N THR A 5 -28.30 -17.54 8.40
CA THR A 5 -27.63 -16.24 8.55
C THR A 5 -26.16 -16.29 8.10
N PHE A 6 -25.42 -17.36 8.42
CA PHE A 6 -24.03 -17.54 8.00
C PHE A 6 -23.91 -17.65 6.49
N MET A 7 -24.76 -18.49 5.87
CA MET A 7 -24.74 -18.66 4.41
C MET A 7 -25.08 -17.36 3.68
N LEU A 8 -26.06 -16.59 4.20
CA LEU A 8 -26.43 -15.29 3.65
C LEU A 8 -25.27 -14.28 3.76
N MET A 9 -24.59 -14.22 4.90
CA MET A 9 -23.46 -13.31 5.11
C MET A 9 -22.28 -13.65 4.18
N VAL A 10 -21.94 -14.94 4.06
CA VAL A 10 -20.89 -15.41 3.13
C VAL A 10 -21.25 -15.08 1.69
N LEU A 11 -22.53 -15.23 1.31
CA LEU A 11 -23.01 -14.86 -0.02
C LEU A 11 -22.87 -13.35 -0.27
N ILE A 12 -23.34 -12.51 0.64
CA ILE A 12 -23.24 -11.05 0.52
C ILE A 12 -21.76 -10.64 0.39
N PHE A 13 -20.91 -11.13 1.29
CA PHE A 13 -19.48 -10.84 1.25
C PHE A 13 -18.84 -11.29 -0.06
N SER A 14 -19.07 -12.53 -0.49
CA SER A 14 -18.48 -13.09 -1.70
C SER A 14 -18.91 -12.33 -2.96
N VAL A 15 -20.20 -12.02 -3.08
CA VAL A 15 -20.73 -11.21 -4.20
C VAL A 15 -20.11 -9.81 -4.18
N THR A 16 -20.05 -9.16 -3.01
CA THR A 16 -19.43 -7.84 -2.89
C THR A 16 -17.96 -7.86 -3.31
N ILE A 17 -17.17 -8.83 -2.86
CA ILE A 17 -15.76 -8.98 -3.24
C ILE A 17 -15.63 -9.24 -4.75
N ILE A 18 -16.41 -10.17 -5.31
CA ILE A 18 -16.36 -10.49 -6.75
C ILE A 18 -16.68 -9.25 -7.59
N VAL A 19 -17.73 -8.51 -7.25
CA VAL A 19 -18.11 -7.28 -7.98
C VAL A 19 -17.06 -6.18 -7.81
N MET A 20 -16.51 -6.03 -6.60
CA MET A 20 -15.43 -5.07 -6.31
C MET A 20 -14.17 -5.34 -7.14
N LEU A 21 -13.76 -6.60 -7.24
CA LEU A 21 -12.57 -7.02 -7.99
C LEU A 21 -12.79 -7.02 -9.50
N TRP A 22 -13.98 -7.42 -9.96
CA TRP A 22 -14.32 -7.45 -11.37
C TRP A 22 -14.51 -6.04 -11.96
N ARG A 23 -14.93 -5.07 -11.13
CA ARG A 23 -15.22 -3.68 -11.51
C ARG A 23 -16.11 -3.59 -12.77
N PRO A 24 -17.32 -4.16 -12.76
CA PRO A 24 -18.23 -4.03 -13.90
C PRO A 24 -18.49 -2.55 -14.18
N PHE A 25 -18.42 -2.15 -15.45
CA PHE A 25 -18.66 -0.76 -15.89
C PHE A 25 -17.68 0.30 -15.32
N ASN A 26 -16.51 -0.10 -14.81
CA ASN A 26 -15.53 0.79 -14.16
C ASN A 26 -16.11 1.59 -12.97
N VAL A 27 -17.08 1.03 -12.24
CA VAL A 27 -17.57 1.63 -10.99
C VAL A 27 -16.47 1.64 -9.92
N ASN A 28 -16.50 2.65 -9.05
CA ASN A 28 -15.59 2.73 -7.91
C ASN A 28 -15.86 1.56 -6.95
N GLU A 29 -14.80 0.96 -6.41
CA GLU A 29 -14.83 -0.13 -5.42
C GLU A 29 -15.75 0.16 -4.22
N THR A 30 -15.98 1.43 -3.92
CA THR A 30 -16.85 1.88 -2.83
C THR A 30 -18.33 1.57 -3.06
N VAL A 31 -18.77 1.47 -4.32
CA VAL A 31 -20.18 1.21 -4.66
C VAL A 31 -20.63 -0.18 -4.22
N PRO A 32 -20.00 -1.29 -4.66
CA PRO A 32 -20.40 -2.64 -4.24
C PRO A 32 -20.24 -2.84 -2.73
N THR A 33 -19.26 -2.20 -2.10
CA THR A 33 -19.06 -2.30 -0.65
C THR A 33 -20.10 -1.54 0.14
N THR A 34 -20.55 -0.37 -0.35
CA THR A 34 -21.66 0.38 0.27
C THR A 34 -22.95 -0.42 0.21
N ILE A 35 -23.27 -1.04 -0.93
CA ILE A 35 -24.46 -1.88 -1.07
C ILE A 35 -24.38 -3.08 -0.12
N GLY A 36 -23.25 -3.78 -0.09
CA GLY A 36 -23.04 -4.92 0.81
C GLY A 36 -23.17 -4.53 2.29
N ALA A 37 -22.49 -3.47 2.71
CA ALA A 37 -22.55 -3.00 4.10
C ALA A 37 -23.96 -2.54 4.49
N ALA A 38 -24.68 -1.84 3.59
CA ALA A 38 -26.06 -1.44 3.82
C ALA A 38 -26.99 -2.66 4.01
N LEU A 39 -26.84 -3.70 3.19
CA LEU A 39 -27.62 -4.93 3.35
C LEU A 39 -27.35 -5.59 4.71
N VAL A 40 -26.09 -5.71 5.10
CA VAL A 40 -25.69 -6.30 6.39
C VAL A 40 -26.26 -5.53 7.58
N LEU A 41 -26.26 -4.20 7.53
CA LEU A 41 -26.86 -3.33 8.56
C LEU A 41 -28.39 -3.43 8.58
N LEU A 42 -29.05 -3.47 7.42
CA LEU A 42 -30.51 -3.58 7.30
C LEU A 42 -31.04 -4.93 7.80
N ILE A 43 -30.31 -6.02 7.54
CA ILE A 43 -30.66 -7.36 8.03
C ILE A 43 -30.42 -7.47 9.54
N GLY A 44 -29.59 -6.60 10.12
CA GLY A 44 -29.25 -6.61 11.55
C GLY A 44 -28.16 -7.61 11.91
N ILE A 45 -27.40 -8.14 10.93
CA ILE A 45 -26.23 -8.99 11.17
C ILE A 45 -25.16 -8.21 11.94
N VAL A 46 -25.03 -6.91 11.62
CA VAL A 46 -24.22 -5.96 12.41
C VAL A 46 -25.17 -5.00 13.12
N PRO A 47 -25.23 -5.03 14.46
CA PRO A 47 -26.04 -4.11 15.24
C PRO A 47 -25.64 -2.64 15.00
N LEU A 48 -26.63 -1.74 14.94
CA LEU A 48 -26.37 -0.30 14.79
C LEU A 48 -25.55 0.28 15.96
N SER A 49 -25.55 -0.36 17.13
CA SER A 49 -24.71 0.02 18.27
C SER A 49 -23.22 -0.09 17.98
N ASP A 50 -22.82 -1.04 17.11
CA ASP A 50 -21.41 -1.33 16.84
C ASP A 50 -20.83 -0.39 15.78
N VAL A 51 -21.70 0.30 15.02
CA VAL A 51 -21.31 1.23 13.95
C VAL A 51 -20.39 2.35 14.45
N LEU A 52 -20.65 2.90 15.64
CA LEU A 52 -19.82 3.96 16.22
C LEU A 52 -18.42 3.45 16.57
N ASN A 53 -18.31 2.21 17.06
CA ASN A 53 -17.03 1.57 17.38
C ASN A 53 -16.25 1.25 16.10
N ILE A 54 -16.92 0.73 15.07
CA ILE A 54 -16.30 0.47 13.77
C ILE A 54 -15.79 1.79 13.17
N PHE A 55 -16.61 2.85 13.23
CA PHE A 55 -16.23 4.16 12.70
C PHE A 55 -15.02 4.75 13.42
N SER A 56 -14.93 4.64 14.76
CA SER A 56 -13.79 5.17 15.52
C SER A 56 -12.47 4.48 15.18
N ILE A 57 -12.49 3.16 14.95
CA ILE A 57 -11.30 2.39 14.54
C ILE A 57 -10.84 2.79 13.13
N VAL A 58 -11.78 2.86 12.19
CA VAL A 58 -11.46 3.06 10.77
C VAL A 58 -11.11 4.51 10.43
N SER A 59 -11.80 5.48 11.05
CA SER A 59 -11.64 6.90 10.72
C SER A 59 -10.22 7.39 10.98
N GLY A 60 -9.61 7.06 12.13
CA GLY A 60 -8.24 7.48 12.45
C GLY A 60 -7.21 6.92 11.45
N ALA A 61 -7.27 5.62 11.14
CA ALA A 61 -6.40 5.00 10.14
C ALA A 61 -6.57 5.65 8.76
N SER A 62 -7.82 5.84 8.33
CA SER A 62 -8.14 6.43 7.03
C SER A 62 -7.70 7.88 6.90
N LEU A 63 -7.93 8.71 7.93
CA LEU A 63 -7.51 10.11 7.96
C LEU A 63 -5.98 10.24 7.95
N THR A 64 -5.29 9.34 8.66
CA THR A 64 -3.82 9.27 8.60
C THR A 64 -3.36 9.04 7.16
N ILE A 65 -3.92 8.05 6.45
CA ILE A 65 -3.56 7.79 5.06
C ILE A 65 -3.92 8.96 4.14
N ILE A 66 -5.11 9.55 4.30
CA ILE A 66 -5.53 10.74 3.53
C ILE A 66 -4.53 11.88 3.71
N SER A 67 -4.04 12.13 4.92
CA SER A 67 -3.05 13.19 5.16
C SER A 67 -1.76 12.97 4.38
N THR A 68 -1.30 11.72 4.26
CA THR A 68 -0.11 11.36 3.47
C THR A 68 -0.34 11.55 1.97
N ILE A 69 -1.54 11.24 1.48
CA ILE A 69 -1.92 11.50 0.09
C ILE A 69 -1.96 13.00 -0.18
N MET A 70 -2.53 13.80 0.73
CA MET A 70 -2.54 15.26 0.60
C MET A 70 -1.12 15.83 0.51
N MET A 71 -0.19 15.37 1.37
CA MET A 71 1.22 15.76 1.28
C MET A 71 1.83 15.41 -0.08
N SER A 72 1.54 14.22 -0.60
CA SER A 72 2.01 13.78 -1.91
C SER A 72 1.46 14.63 -3.07
N VAL A 73 0.16 14.96 -3.03
CA VAL A 73 -0.49 15.83 -4.00
C VAL A 73 0.11 17.24 -4.00
N VAL A 74 0.49 17.76 -2.83
CA VAL A 74 1.18 19.06 -2.77
C VAL A 74 2.57 18.96 -3.43
N LEU A 75 3.35 17.92 -3.13
CA LEU A 75 4.65 17.72 -3.76
C LEU A 75 4.54 17.59 -5.29
N GLU A 76 3.51 16.89 -5.77
CA GLU A 76 3.20 16.83 -7.19
C GLU A 76 2.93 18.22 -7.78
N SER A 77 2.12 19.03 -7.08
CA SER A 77 1.71 20.36 -7.56
C SER A 77 2.87 21.35 -7.70
N ILE A 78 3.94 21.18 -6.91
CA ILE A 78 5.16 21.99 -6.97
C ILE A 78 6.23 21.39 -7.92
N GLY A 79 5.90 20.29 -8.61
CA GLY A 79 6.77 19.68 -9.62
C GLY A 79 7.88 18.78 -9.07
N PHE A 80 7.83 18.39 -7.78
CA PHE A 80 8.85 17.54 -7.15
C PHE A 80 9.11 16.25 -7.96
N PHE A 81 8.05 15.55 -8.36
CA PHE A 81 8.18 14.28 -9.07
C PHE A 81 8.77 14.40 -10.47
N LYS A 82 8.57 15.54 -11.16
CA LYS A 82 9.18 15.80 -12.47
C LYS A 82 10.70 15.91 -12.34
N ILE A 83 11.17 16.56 -11.28
CA ILE A 83 12.59 16.74 -10.98
C ILE A 83 13.24 15.42 -10.62
N VAL A 84 12.57 14.62 -9.79
CA VAL A 84 13.04 13.27 -9.43
C VAL A 84 13.20 12.42 -10.68
N ALA A 85 12.20 12.41 -11.57
CA ALA A 85 12.26 11.69 -12.83
C ALA A 85 13.46 12.11 -13.71
N ALA A 86 13.66 13.41 -13.90
CA ALA A 86 14.78 13.95 -14.67
C ALA A 86 16.13 13.58 -14.05
N ASN A 87 16.25 13.67 -12.72
CA ASN A 87 17.46 13.33 -12.00
C ASN A 87 17.79 11.83 -12.10
N ILE A 88 16.78 10.96 -12.06
CA ILE A 88 16.94 9.51 -12.28
C ILE A 88 17.51 9.24 -13.68
N VAL A 89 16.95 9.87 -14.72
CA VAL A 89 17.44 9.74 -16.10
C VAL A 89 18.88 10.25 -16.21
N ASN A 90 19.18 11.47 -15.76
CA ASN A 90 20.52 12.05 -15.84
C ASN A 90 21.57 11.23 -15.06
N ARG A 91 21.23 10.73 -13.87
CA ARG A 91 22.14 9.90 -13.06
C ARG A 91 22.32 8.49 -13.60
N SER A 92 21.39 8.00 -14.43
CA SER A 92 21.54 6.69 -15.07
C SER A 92 22.75 6.65 -16.02
N ARG A 93 23.21 7.80 -16.55
CA ARG A 93 24.39 7.95 -17.43
C ARG A 93 24.42 6.90 -18.54
N GLY A 94 23.29 6.73 -19.23
CA GLY A 94 23.17 5.76 -20.33
C GLY A 94 23.13 4.29 -19.89
N SER A 95 23.07 3.96 -18.60
CA SER A 95 23.00 2.58 -18.10
C SER A 95 21.59 2.17 -17.65
N GLY A 96 21.03 1.14 -18.29
CA GLY A 96 19.70 0.64 -17.91
C GLY A 96 19.67 -0.06 -16.55
N ARG A 97 20.80 -0.61 -16.07
CA ARG A 97 20.91 -1.18 -14.72
C ARG A 97 20.91 -0.12 -13.63
N ARG A 98 21.60 1.01 -13.84
CA ARG A 98 21.54 2.16 -12.92
C ARG A 98 20.13 2.75 -12.88
N LEU A 99 19.51 2.89 -14.06
CA LEU A 99 18.11 3.30 -14.15
C LEU A 99 17.20 2.36 -13.35
N TYR A 100 17.42 1.05 -13.45
CA TYR A 100 16.60 0.05 -12.75
C TYR A 100 16.70 0.26 -11.24
N LEU A 101 17.93 0.32 -10.72
CA LEU A 101 18.18 0.54 -9.30
C LEU A 101 17.51 1.84 -8.80
N TYR A 102 17.61 2.93 -9.55
CA TYR A 102 16.99 4.20 -9.16
C TYR A 102 15.46 4.18 -9.22
N VAL A 103 14.87 3.46 -10.17
CA VAL A 103 13.42 3.25 -10.23
C VAL A 103 12.94 2.44 -9.03
N ILE A 104 13.64 1.34 -8.69
CA ILE A 104 13.30 0.53 -7.51
C ILE A 104 13.43 1.35 -6.23
N LEU A 105 14.51 2.13 -6.09
CA LEU A 105 14.72 3.00 -4.94
C LEU A 105 13.64 4.08 -4.84
N LEU A 106 13.20 4.64 -5.97
CA LEU A 106 12.08 5.58 -6.00
C LEU A 106 10.80 4.92 -5.47
N CYS A 107 10.42 3.76 -6.01
CA CYS A 107 9.23 3.03 -5.59
C CYS A 107 9.25 2.67 -4.11
N PHE A 108 10.40 2.18 -3.61
CA PHE A 108 10.62 1.90 -2.19
C PHE A 108 10.43 3.15 -1.31
N MET A 109 11.12 4.25 -1.64
CA MET A 109 11.06 5.49 -0.85
C MET A 109 9.67 6.14 -0.90
N MET A 110 8.99 6.06 -2.04
CA MET A 110 7.63 6.58 -2.16
C MET A 110 6.66 5.91 -1.18
N THR A 111 6.75 4.59 -1.01
CA THR A 111 5.90 3.91 -0.04
C THR A 111 6.30 4.20 1.41
N MET A 112 7.61 4.25 1.70
CA MET A 112 8.11 4.54 3.06
C MET A 112 7.71 5.94 3.58
N PHE A 113 7.70 6.96 2.70
CA PHE A 113 7.35 8.33 3.09
C PHE A 113 5.89 8.70 2.88
N PHE A 114 5.16 7.97 2.03
CA PHE A 114 3.75 8.19 1.74
C PHE A 114 2.95 6.92 2.02
N ASN A 115 2.32 6.35 1.00
CA ASN A 115 1.55 5.13 1.09
C ASN A 115 1.74 4.30 -0.17
N ASN A 116 1.38 3.03 -0.10
CA ASN A 116 1.45 2.09 -1.22
C ASN A 116 0.61 2.53 -2.43
N ASP A 117 -0.65 2.92 -2.22
CA ASP A 117 -1.59 3.27 -3.30
C ASP A 117 -1.16 4.55 -4.03
N GLY A 118 -0.80 5.59 -3.26
CA GLY A 118 -0.26 6.83 -3.82
C GLY A 118 1.09 6.62 -4.51
N SER A 119 1.94 5.73 -3.99
CA SER A 119 3.18 5.32 -4.64
C SER A 119 2.91 4.74 -6.03
N ILE A 120 1.95 3.82 -6.18
CA ILE A 120 1.57 3.27 -7.49
C ILE A 120 1.00 4.34 -8.42
N LEU A 121 0.06 5.16 -7.94
CA LEU A 121 -0.59 6.21 -8.72
C LEU A 121 0.41 7.22 -9.30
N ILE A 122 1.49 7.51 -8.56
CA ILE A 122 2.48 8.52 -8.91
C ILE A 122 3.66 7.93 -9.67
N THR A 123 4.28 6.87 -9.14
CA THR A 123 5.51 6.32 -9.73
C THR A 123 5.25 5.62 -11.06
N THR A 124 4.09 4.98 -11.24
CA THR A 124 3.80 4.23 -12.46
C THR A 124 3.79 5.13 -13.71
N PRO A 125 3.02 6.24 -13.76
CA PRO A 125 3.09 7.17 -14.87
C PRO A 125 4.48 7.77 -15.09
N ILE A 126 5.21 8.06 -14.01
CA ILE A 126 6.60 8.56 -14.09
C ILE A 126 7.51 7.56 -14.79
N ILE A 127 7.44 6.28 -14.41
CA ILE A 127 8.26 5.22 -15.01
C ILE A 127 7.86 5.00 -16.47
N ILE A 128 6.57 5.00 -16.80
CA ILE A 128 6.09 4.91 -18.19
C ILE A 128 6.67 6.08 -19.01
N HIS A 129 6.64 7.29 -18.47
CA HIS A 129 7.16 8.48 -19.15
C HIS A 129 8.67 8.39 -19.37
N ILE A 130 9.44 8.07 -18.31
CA ILE A 130 10.89 7.88 -18.40
C ILE A 130 11.24 6.84 -19.46
N THR A 131 10.59 5.67 -19.41
CA THR A 131 10.89 4.57 -20.34
C THR A 131 10.46 4.91 -21.77
N SER A 132 9.43 5.73 -21.97
CA SER A 132 9.01 6.22 -23.29
C SER A 132 9.94 7.30 -23.84
N LEU A 133 10.43 8.22 -22.99
CA LEU A 133 11.44 9.22 -23.33
C LEU A 133 12.76 8.56 -23.77
N LEU A 134 13.13 7.45 -23.12
CA LEU A 134 14.28 6.63 -23.48
C LEU A 134 14.02 5.67 -24.65
N LYS A 135 12.82 5.74 -25.28
CA LYS A 135 12.39 4.90 -26.40
C LYS A 135 12.55 3.40 -26.16
N LEU A 136 12.34 2.94 -24.92
CA LEU A 136 12.44 1.53 -24.58
C LEU A 136 11.29 0.74 -25.22
N LYS A 137 11.59 -0.45 -25.74
CA LYS A 137 10.58 -1.39 -26.25
C LYS A 137 9.72 -1.91 -25.10
N ASN A 138 8.49 -2.35 -25.38
CA ASN A 138 7.58 -2.85 -24.34
C ASN A 138 8.20 -3.96 -23.46
N HIS A 139 8.96 -4.89 -24.04
CA HIS A 139 9.64 -5.92 -23.24
C HIS A 139 10.69 -5.34 -22.27
N GLN A 140 11.34 -4.22 -22.62
CA GLN A 140 12.34 -3.52 -21.81
C GLN A 140 11.70 -2.65 -20.73
N LYS A 141 10.44 -2.21 -20.90
CA LYS A 141 9.72 -1.42 -19.88
C LYS A 141 9.34 -2.26 -18.66
N ILE A 142 9.04 -3.53 -18.89
CA ILE A 142 8.44 -4.43 -17.89
C ILE A 142 9.31 -4.66 -16.65
N PRO A 143 10.64 -4.86 -16.75
CA PRO A 143 11.50 -4.90 -15.58
C PRO A 143 11.32 -3.69 -14.64
N TYR A 144 11.27 -2.48 -15.18
CA TYR A 144 11.13 -1.27 -14.37
C TYR A 144 9.73 -1.15 -13.75
N LEU A 145 8.69 -1.45 -14.54
CA LEU A 145 7.30 -1.27 -14.12
C LEU A 145 6.83 -2.34 -13.13
N LEU A 146 7.13 -3.61 -13.41
CA LEU A 146 6.69 -4.72 -12.55
C LEU A 146 7.50 -4.77 -11.26
N SER A 147 8.83 -4.68 -11.35
CA SER A 147 9.65 -4.67 -10.13
C SER A 147 9.37 -3.43 -9.27
N GLY A 148 9.14 -2.27 -9.90
CA GLY A 148 8.74 -1.06 -9.20
C GLY A 148 7.43 -1.23 -8.44
N ALA A 149 6.41 -1.83 -9.07
CA ALA A 149 5.12 -2.08 -8.41
C ALA A 149 5.23 -3.08 -7.25
N LEU A 150 5.92 -4.21 -7.46
CA LEU A 150 6.09 -5.22 -6.42
C LEU A 150 6.86 -4.67 -5.21
N ILE A 151 7.92 -3.90 -5.44
CA ILE A 151 8.68 -3.27 -4.35
C ILE A 151 7.88 -2.14 -3.70
N ALA A 152 7.17 -1.31 -4.46
CA ALA A 152 6.31 -0.27 -3.91
C ALA A 152 5.26 -0.87 -2.96
N THR A 153 4.64 -1.98 -3.33
CA THR A 153 3.62 -2.60 -2.47
C THR A 153 4.24 -3.37 -1.30
N ALA A 154 5.32 -4.16 -1.50
CA ALA A 154 5.97 -4.85 -0.39
C ALA A 154 6.53 -3.89 0.67
N ALA A 155 6.96 -2.68 0.25
CA ALA A 155 7.51 -1.65 1.13
C ALA A 155 6.50 -1.00 2.08
N SER A 156 5.23 -1.41 2.09
CA SER A 156 4.29 -0.98 3.15
C SER A 156 4.33 -1.84 4.40
N ALA A 157 4.88 -3.05 4.34
CA ALA A 157 5.00 -3.92 5.51
C ALA A 157 5.85 -3.32 6.64
N PRO A 158 7.02 -2.68 6.40
CA PRO A 158 7.89 -2.20 7.48
C PRO A 158 7.28 -1.12 8.38
N ILE A 159 6.37 -0.30 7.85
CA ILE A 159 5.77 0.83 8.59
C ILE A 159 4.26 0.79 8.38
N ALA A 160 3.49 0.53 9.45
CA ALA A 160 2.03 0.41 9.38
C ALA A 160 1.36 1.62 8.69
N VAL A 161 1.88 2.83 8.91
CA VAL A 161 1.37 4.09 8.34
C VAL A 161 1.41 4.14 6.81
N SER A 162 2.10 3.21 6.15
CA SER A 162 2.21 3.16 4.68
C SER A 162 1.06 2.41 3.99
N ASN A 163 0.16 1.75 4.74
CA ASN A 163 -1.00 1.06 4.19
C ASN A 163 -2.17 1.09 5.19
N ILE A 164 -3.37 1.45 4.69
CA ILE A 164 -4.58 1.55 5.51
C ILE A 164 -4.91 0.25 6.24
N SER A 165 -4.70 -0.89 5.57
CA SER A 165 -5.01 -2.22 6.12
C SER A 165 -4.15 -2.52 7.35
N ASN A 166 -2.86 -2.19 7.30
CA ASN A 166 -1.93 -2.36 8.42
C ASN A 166 -2.29 -1.47 9.61
N LEU A 167 -2.67 -0.20 9.36
CA LEU A 167 -3.10 0.72 10.43
C LEU A 167 -4.39 0.26 11.12
N ILE A 168 -5.36 -0.24 10.35
CA ILE A 168 -6.60 -0.77 10.92
C ILE A 168 -6.29 -2.01 11.76
N ALA A 169 -5.48 -2.93 11.23
CA ALA A 169 -5.08 -4.13 11.96
C ALA A 169 -4.31 -3.80 13.25
N LEU A 170 -3.40 -2.81 13.22
CA LEU A 170 -2.68 -2.30 14.39
C LEU A 170 -3.65 -1.81 15.48
N LYS A 171 -4.69 -1.06 15.09
CA LYS A 171 -5.73 -0.55 15.99
C LYS A 171 -6.61 -1.66 16.57
N ILE A 172 -6.91 -2.71 15.81
CA ILE A 172 -7.70 -3.86 16.29
C ILE A 172 -6.93 -4.63 17.36
N VAL A 173 -5.64 -4.91 17.16
CA VAL A 173 -4.79 -5.63 18.14
C VAL A 173 -4.44 -4.75 19.34
N GLY A 174 -4.41 -3.42 19.16
CA GLY A 174 -4.02 -2.49 20.21
C GLY A 174 -2.50 -2.41 20.42
N LEU A 175 -1.70 -2.81 19.43
CA LEU A 175 -0.25 -2.71 19.47
C LEU A 175 0.20 -1.26 19.20
N SER A 176 1.25 -0.80 19.89
CA SER A 176 1.80 0.53 19.62
C SER A 176 2.52 0.58 18.27
N LEU A 177 2.60 1.76 17.66
CA LEU A 177 3.35 1.94 16.41
C LEU A 177 4.85 1.66 16.60
N GLN A 178 5.37 1.90 17.81
CA GLN A 178 6.78 1.67 18.13
C GLN A 178 7.07 0.17 18.17
N ASP A 179 6.31 -0.61 18.94
CA ASP A 179 6.46 -2.06 19.04
C ASP A 179 6.31 -2.72 17.66
N TYR A 180 5.34 -2.24 16.87
CA TYR A 180 5.17 -2.70 15.49
C TYR A 180 6.47 -2.57 14.70
N ILE A 181 7.10 -1.39 14.69
CA ILE A 181 8.29 -1.16 13.87
C ILE A 181 9.49 -1.93 14.40
N GLU A 182 9.70 -1.91 15.71
CA GLU A 182 10.82 -2.60 16.33
C GLU A 182 10.84 -4.09 16.00
N MET A 183 9.66 -4.72 15.95
CA MET A 183 9.50 -6.13 15.59
C MET A 183 9.41 -6.38 14.08
N MET A 184 8.80 -5.48 13.30
CA MET A 184 8.49 -5.70 11.88
C MET A 184 9.57 -5.21 10.90
N PHE A 185 10.24 -4.10 11.23
CA PHE A 185 11.03 -3.36 10.25
C PHE A 185 12.16 -4.22 9.66
N VAL A 186 12.94 -4.89 10.52
CA VAL A 186 14.06 -5.71 10.06
C VAL A 186 13.58 -6.94 9.27
N PRO A 187 12.64 -7.77 9.76
CA PRO A 187 12.14 -8.94 9.02
C PRO A 187 11.54 -8.61 7.64
N SER A 188 10.73 -7.56 7.57
CA SER A 188 10.12 -7.13 6.31
C SER A 188 11.16 -6.56 5.34
N MET A 189 12.13 -5.77 5.82
CA MET A 189 13.21 -5.25 5.01
C MET A 189 14.11 -6.34 4.42
N ILE A 190 14.40 -7.40 5.17
CA ILE A 190 15.16 -8.55 4.67
C ILE A 190 14.40 -9.22 3.51
N GLY A 191 13.09 -9.48 3.66
CA GLY A 191 12.31 -10.06 2.56
C GLY A 191 12.18 -9.14 1.34
N ILE A 192 11.95 -7.84 1.54
CA ILE A 192 11.94 -6.85 0.45
C ILE A 192 13.28 -6.83 -0.29
N PHE A 193 14.40 -6.90 0.44
CA PHE A 193 15.73 -6.95 -0.14
C PHE A 193 15.94 -8.23 -0.97
N VAL A 194 15.51 -9.38 -0.46
CA VAL A 194 15.52 -10.65 -1.21
C VAL A 194 14.66 -10.55 -2.47
N ILE A 195 13.45 -10.00 -2.38
CA ILE A 195 12.57 -9.76 -3.55
C ILE A 195 13.26 -8.86 -4.56
N ALA A 196 13.91 -7.77 -4.13
CA ALA A 196 14.63 -6.86 -5.01
C ALA A 196 15.79 -7.54 -5.75
N ILE A 197 16.57 -8.38 -5.05
CA ILE A 197 17.64 -9.19 -5.65
C ILE A 197 17.08 -10.18 -6.65
N LEU A 198 16.06 -10.96 -6.27
CA LEU A 198 15.47 -11.98 -7.14
C LEU A 198 14.87 -11.36 -8.40
N LEU A 199 14.18 -10.21 -8.29
CA LEU A 199 13.69 -9.45 -9.43
C LEU A 199 14.81 -8.98 -10.34
N PHE A 200 15.90 -8.46 -9.77
CA PHE A 200 17.07 -8.06 -10.56
C PHE A 200 17.68 -9.25 -11.29
N VAL A 201 17.86 -10.39 -10.61
CA VAL A 201 18.42 -11.62 -11.20
C VAL A 201 17.51 -12.15 -12.30
N TYR A 202 16.19 -12.17 -12.08
CA TYR A 202 15.19 -12.61 -13.05
C TYR A 202 15.20 -11.73 -14.31
N PHE A 203 15.21 -10.41 -14.14
CA PHE A 203 15.13 -9.45 -15.25
C PHE A 203 16.48 -9.00 -15.82
N LYS A 204 17.62 -9.48 -15.30
CA LYS A 204 18.96 -8.99 -15.71
C LYS A 204 19.22 -9.05 -17.22
N LYS A 205 18.59 -9.99 -17.92
CA LYS A 205 18.70 -10.18 -19.37
C LYS A 205 17.77 -9.26 -20.17
N ASP A 206 16.62 -8.90 -19.60
CA ASP A 206 15.63 -8.01 -20.22
C ASP A 206 15.97 -6.53 -20.02
N ILE A 207 16.75 -6.21 -18.99
CA ILE A 207 17.24 -4.86 -18.70
C ILE A 207 18.34 -4.50 -19.73
N PRO A 208 18.17 -3.43 -20.53
CA PRO A 208 19.14 -3.03 -21.53
C PRO A 208 20.44 -2.54 -20.85
N ASN A 209 21.60 -2.99 -21.33
CA ASN A 209 22.89 -2.54 -20.78
C ASN A 209 23.14 -1.05 -21.09
N LYS A 210 22.80 -0.62 -22.32
CA LYS A 210 22.87 0.77 -22.77
C LYS A 210 21.47 1.29 -23.08
N ILE A 211 21.17 2.48 -22.60
CA ILE A 211 19.95 3.25 -22.89
C ILE A 211 20.36 4.57 -23.54
N LEU A 212 19.43 5.24 -24.22
CA LEU A 212 19.68 6.54 -24.81
C LEU A 212 20.15 7.52 -23.73
N GLU A 213 21.31 8.14 -23.95
CA GLU A 213 21.80 9.18 -23.06
C GLU A 213 21.08 10.48 -23.39
N VAL A 214 20.07 10.80 -22.60
CA VAL A 214 19.32 12.04 -22.71
C VAL A 214 19.74 12.94 -21.56
N SER A 215 20.39 14.07 -21.85
CA SER A 215 20.62 15.10 -20.84
C SER A 215 19.37 15.97 -20.74
N VAL A 216 18.54 15.72 -19.74
CA VAL A 216 17.37 16.57 -19.47
C VAL A 216 17.87 17.82 -18.74
N LYS A 217 18.11 18.91 -19.48
CA LYS A 217 18.50 20.23 -18.94
C LYS A 217 17.24 21.07 -18.71
N TRP A 218 17.07 21.61 -17.50
CA TRP A 218 15.92 22.44 -17.09
C TRP A 218 16.02 23.92 -17.49
N LYS A 219 16.98 24.34 -18.32
CA LYS A 219 17.13 25.76 -18.68
C LYS A 219 16.23 26.17 -19.86
N THR A 220 15.25 27.03 -19.55
CA THR A 220 14.77 28.22 -20.29
C THR A 220 14.37 28.10 -21.77
N GLN A 221 14.25 26.91 -22.32
CA GLN A 221 13.50 26.72 -23.55
C GLN A 221 12.49 25.63 -23.31
N ALA A 222 11.23 26.05 -23.38
CA ALA A 222 10.06 25.21 -23.57
C ALA A 222 10.28 24.28 -24.76
N GLN A 223 11.02 23.20 -24.56
CA GLN A 223 10.74 21.99 -25.30
C GLN A 223 9.35 21.60 -24.83
N LYS A 224 8.39 21.61 -25.76
CA LYS A 224 7.00 21.17 -25.58
C LYS A 224 6.98 19.82 -24.87
N TYR A 225 6.99 19.83 -23.56
CA TYR A 225 6.81 18.66 -22.73
C TYR A 225 5.45 18.80 -22.10
N SER A 226 4.43 18.33 -22.82
CA SER A 226 3.11 18.12 -22.26
C SER A 226 3.20 16.92 -21.31
N TYR A 227 3.65 17.18 -20.09
CA TYR A 227 3.42 16.30 -18.96
C TYR A 227 2.22 16.82 -18.19
N THR A 228 1.06 16.27 -18.50
CA THR A 228 -0.09 16.23 -17.61
C THR A 228 0.01 14.93 -16.81
N HIS A 229 0.46 15.02 -15.55
CA HIS A 229 0.21 13.96 -14.57
C HIS A 229 -1.30 13.61 -14.58
N PRO A 230 -1.74 12.39 -14.27
CA PRO A 230 -3.17 12.05 -14.19
C PRO A 230 -3.97 12.98 -13.26
N LEU A 231 -3.29 13.61 -12.29
CA LEU A 231 -3.87 14.63 -11.41
C LEU A 231 -3.50 16.07 -11.82
N SER A 232 -2.66 16.31 -12.82
CA SER A 232 -2.27 17.66 -13.24
C SER A 232 -3.39 18.31 -14.06
N SER A 233 -4.05 19.33 -13.51
CA SER A 233 -4.82 20.28 -14.31
C SER A 233 -3.86 21.11 -15.16
N SER A 234 -4.11 21.15 -16.47
CA SER A 234 -3.43 21.99 -17.46
C SER A 234 -3.06 23.37 -16.89
N GLY A 235 -1.77 23.72 -16.89
CA GLY A 235 -1.31 25.02 -16.41
C GLY A 235 0.19 25.23 -16.67
N ASN A 236 0.53 26.44 -17.11
CA ASN A 236 1.83 26.95 -17.52
C ASN A 236 3.05 26.41 -16.75
N GLU A 237 4.15 26.18 -17.47
CA GLU A 237 5.46 25.80 -16.92
C GLU A 237 5.92 26.80 -15.87
N LYS A 238 5.78 26.46 -14.58
CA LYS A 238 6.28 27.25 -13.46
C LYS A 238 7.76 26.96 -13.24
N GLU A 239 8.54 28.01 -12.96
CA GLU A 239 9.91 27.86 -12.50
C GLU A 239 9.98 26.98 -11.24
N VAL A 240 11.00 26.14 -11.16
CA VAL A 240 11.21 25.24 -10.03
C VAL A 240 11.76 26.01 -8.84
N ASP A 241 10.93 26.19 -7.81
CA ASP A 241 11.38 26.72 -6.52
C ASP A 241 12.01 25.60 -5.66
N TRP A 242 13.33 25.51 -5.71
CA TRP A 242 14.10 24.56 -4.91
C TRP A 242 14.00 24.80 -3.41
N GLY A 243 13.77 26.04 -2.97
CA GLY A 243 13.59 26.38 -1.57
C GLY A 243 12.28 25.80 -1.05
N LEU A 244 11.19 25.98 -1.81
CA LEU A 244 9.89 25.39 -1.51
C LEU A 244 9.94 23.86 -1.47
N ILE A 245 10.57 23.22 -2.44
CA ILE A 245 10.68 21.74 -2.47
C ILE A 245 11.43 21.22 -1.24
N LYS A 246 12.57 21.82 -0.88
CA LYS A 246 13.33 21.42 0.31
C LYS A 246 12.51 21.60 1.59
N ALA A 247 11.78 22.71 1.71
CA ALA A 247 10.90 22.95 2.84
C ALA A 247 9.77 21.90 2.94
N CYS A 248 9.09 21.60 1.84
CA CYS A 248 8.04 20.58 1.81
C CYS A 248 8.59 19.17 2.14
N LEU A 249 9.76 18.80 1.62
CA LEU A 249 10.40 17.53 1.96
C LEU A 249 10.80 17.46 3.43
N ALA A 250 11.34 18.55 3.99
CA ALA A 250 11.64 18.63 5.41
C ALA A 250 10.37 18.42 6.25
N ILE A 251 9.24 19.03 5.87
CA ILE A 251 7.96 18.84 6.56
C ILE A 251 7.48 17.40 6.48
N VAL A 252 7.60 16.73 5.33
CA VAL A 252 7.23 15.30 5.21
C VAL A 252 8.09 14.43 6.12
N VAL A 253 9.41 14.65 6.13
CA VAL A 253 10.34 13.89 6.99
C VAL A 253 10.06 14.16 8.47
N LEU A 254 9.83 15.43 8.84
CA LEU A 254 9.48 15.81 10.21
C LEU A 254 8.13 15.22 10.64
N THR A 255 7.14 15.19 9.76
CA THR A 255 5.83 14.57 10.04
C THR A 255 5.99 13.07 10.28
N ARG A 256 6.85 12.40 9.50
CA ARG A 256 7.17 10.98 9.70
C ARG A 256 7.89 10.73 11.02
N ALA A 257 8.89 11.55 11.34
CA ALA A 257 9.56 11.49 12.64
C ALA A 257 8.57 11.75 13.79
N ALA A 258 7.62 12.68 13.59
CA ALA A 258 6.61 13.03 14.58
C ALA A 258 5.63 11.88 14.86
N PHE A 259 5.32 10.99 13.90
CA PHE A 259 4.53 9.79 14.19
C PHE A 259 5.18 8.93 15.28
N PHE A 260 6.50 8.84 15.32
CA PHE A 260 7.23 8.07 16.33
C PHE A 260 7.46 8.87 17.60
N ALA A 261 7.80 10.14 17.47
CA ALA A 261 8.09 10.98 18.61
C ALA A 261 6.83 11.32 19.44
N LEU A 262 5.67 11.52 18.81
CA LEU A 262 4.48 12.08 19.45
C LEU A 262 3.44 11.03 19.87
N THR A 263 3.41 9.86 19.24
CA THR A 263 2.45 8.80 19.61
C THR A 263 2.62 8.26 21.03
N PRO A 264 3.83 8.12 21.61
CA PRO A 264 4.00 7.71 23.00
C PRO A 264 3.39 8.71 24.00
N PHE A 265 3.23 9.98 23.60
CA PHE A 265 2.57 11.01 24.39
C PHE A 265 1.04 11.01 24.23
N GLY A 266 0.47 9.99 23.56
CA GLY A 266 -0.97 9.85 23.36
C GLY A 266 -1.55 10.70 22.23
N ILE A 267 -0.72 11.33 21.40
CA ILE A 267 -1.19 12.12 20.26
C ILE A 267 -1.61 11.17 19.12
N PRO A 268 -2.87 11.22 18.62
CA PRO A 268 -3.32 10.34 17.55
C PRO A 268 -2.58 10.58 16.23
N LEU A 269 -2.38 9.50 15.46
CA LEU A 269 -1.69 9.54 14.16
C LEU A 269 -2.36 10.48 13.17
N GLU A 270 -3.69 10.48 13.12
CA GLU A 270 -4.48 11.31 12.23
C GLU A 270 -4.26 12.80 12.52
N VAL A 271 -4.08 13.18 13.79
CA VAL A 271 -3.81 14.57 14.18
C VAL A 271 -2.43 14.98 13.69
N ILE A 272 -1.40 14.17 13.96
CA ILE A 272 -0.01 14.43 13.52
C ILE A 272 0.04 14.58 12.00
N GLY A 273 -0.58 13.64 11.28
CA GLY A 273 -0.60 13.64 9.83
C GLY A 273 -1.34 14.83 9.23
N LEU A 274 -2.54 15.14 9.75
CA LEU A 274 -3.33 16.29 9.28
C LEU A 274 -2.65 17.62 9.58
N THR A 275 -1.99 17.76 10.73
CA THR A 275 -1.18 18.95 11.05
C THR A 275 -0.01 19.08 10.08
N GLY A 276 0.73 18.00 9.80
CA GLY A 276 1.81 18.00 8.81
C GLY A 276 1.32 18.39 7.41
N ALA A 277 0.20 17.82 6.96
CA ALA A 277 -0.42 18.17 5.69
C ALA A 277 -0.87 19.65 5.65
N ALA A 278 -1.49 20.15 6.72
CA ALA A 278 -1.93 21.55 6.82
C ALA A 278 -0.74 22.52 6.75
N ILE A 279 0.35 22.27 7.49
CA ILE A 279 1.57 23.09 7.43
C ILE A 279 2.14 23.10 6.01
N LEU A 280 2.21 21.93 5.36
CA LEU A 280 2.74 21.81 4.00
C LEU A 280 1.88 22.59 2.99
N ILE A 281 0.55 22.54 3.12
CA ILE A 281 -0.40 23.31 2.32
C ILE A 281 -0.23 24.82 2.55
N LEU A 282 -0.06 25.26 3.80
CA LEU A 282 0.16 26.67 4.13
C LEU A 282 1.47 27.18 3.53
N VAL A 283 2.56 26.43 3.65
CA VAL A 283 3.87 26.82 3.07
C VAL A 283 3.77 26.93 1.55
N ARG A 284 3.09 25.98 0.88
CA ARG A 284 2.81 26.05 -0.55
C ARG A 284 1.97 27.28 -0.89
N TRP A 285 0.92 27.56 -0.13
CA TRP A 285 0.03 28.70 -0.36
C TRP A 285 0.79 30.03 -0.23
N PHE A 286 1.57 30.24 0.83
CA PHE A 286 2.36 31.47 1.01
C PHE A 286 3.36 31.70 -0.14
N ARG A 287 3.98 30.63 -0.64
CA ARG A 287 5.01 30.73 -1.71
C ARG A 287 4.43 30.85 -3.12
N THR A 288 3.31 30.18 -3.40
CA THR A 288 2.79 30.04 -4.78
C THR A 288 1.44 30.70 -5.01
N GLN A 289 0.78 31.17 -3.93
CA GLN A 289 -0.56 31.75 -3.93
C GLN A 289 -1.64 30.84 -4.57
N THR A 290 -1.36 29.53 -4.66
CA THR A 290 -2.35 28.54 -5.11
C THR A 290 -3.25 28.14 -3.94
N GLY A 291 -4.56 28.22 -4.13
CA GLY A 291 -5.54 27.78 -3.12
C GLY A 291 -5.52 26.28 -2.85
N ILE A 292 -6.39 25.83 -1.95
CA ILE A 292 -6.42 24.45 -1.43
C ILE A 292 -7.35 23.53 -2.25
N VAL A 293 -8.18 24.11 -3.12
CA VAL A 293 -9.26 23.39 -3.84
C VAL A 293 -8.72 22.24 -4.69
N ASP A 294 -7.55 22.39 -5.30
CA ASP A 294 -6.95 21.34 -6.12
C ASP A 294 -6.54 20.12 -5.28
N ILE A 295 -6.02 20.34 -4.07
CA ILE A 295 -5.66 19.27 -3.14
C ILE A 295 -6.93 18.51 -2.72
N PHE A 296 -7.96 19.21 -2.26
CA PHE A 296 -9.21 18.58 -1.83
C PHE A 296 -9.89 17.79 -2.97
N LYS A 297 -9.86 18.29 -4.20
CA LYS A 297 -10.43 17.59 -5.37
C LYS A 297 -9.65 16.33 -5.76
N LYS A 298 -8.33 16.33 -5.57
CA LYS A 298 -7.46 15.18 -5.90
C LYS A 298 -7.40 14.14 -4.79
N THR A 299 -7.70 14.52 -3.55
CA THR A 299 -7.75 13.60 -2.41
C THR A 299 -8.86 12.57 -2.60
N PRO A 300 -8.57 11.26 -2.51
CA PRO A 300 -9.55 10.20 -2.67
C PRO A 300 -10.38 9.99 -1.38
N TRP A 301 -11.37 10.85 -1.15
CA TRP A 301 -12.25 10.78 0.03
C TRP A 301 -13.02 9.46 0.17
N HIS A 302 -13.25 8.76 -0.94
CA HIS A 302 -13.92 7.48 -0.97
C HIS A 302 -13.19 6.40 -0.16
N ILE A 303 -11.89 6.55 0.12
CA ILE A 303 -11.12 5.62 0.97
C ILE A 303 -11.75 5.47 2.37
N LEU A 304 -12.26 6.56 2.96
CA LEU A 304 -12.95 6.53 4.27
C LEU A 304 -14.18 5.63 4.23
N LEU A 305 -15.03 5.85 3.23
CA LEU A 305 -16.25 5.09 3.05
C LEU A 305 -15.96 3.63 2.71
N PHE A 306 -14.97 3.38 1.84
CA PHE A 306 -14.52 2.06 1.48
C PHE A 306 -14.03 1.26 2.69
N ALA A 307 -13.14 1.83 3.50
CA ALA A 307 -12.58 1.15 4.67
C ALA A 307 -13.66 0.88 5.72
N PHE A 308 -14.60 1.81 5.91
CA PHE A 308 -15.73 1.63 6.84
C PHE A 308 -16.62 0.48 6.39
N ASN A 309 -17.04 0.48 5.12
CA ASN A 309 -17.88 -0.58 4.55
C ASN A 309 -17.19 -1.95 4.60
N MET A 310 -15.89 -2.01 4.29
CA MET A 310 -15.11 -3.24 4.39
C MET A 310 -15.05 -3.76 5.82
N TYR A 311 -14.87 -2.88 6.81
CA TYR A 311 -14.91 -3.29 8.21
C TYR A 311 -16.29 -3.82 8.58
N VAL A 312 -17.39 -3.13 8.24
CA VAL A 312 -18.76 -3.60 8.50
C VAL A 312 -18.99 -4.99 7.92
N LEU A 313 -18.55 -5.23 6.67
CA LEU A 313 -18.67 -6.53 6.01
C LEU A 313 -17.86 -7.61 6.72
N VAL A 314 -16.62 -7.34 7.10
CA VAL A 314 -15.80 -8.33 7.82
C VAL A 314 -16.32 -8.57 9.24
N TYR A 315 -16.78 -7.53 9.92
CA TYR A 315 -17.38 -7.64 11.25
C TYR A 315 -18.70 -8.44 11.20
N GLY A 316 -19.47 -8.33 10.12
CA GLY A 316 -20.61 -9.20 9.87
C GLY A 316 -20.22 -10.69 9.76
N LEU A 317 -19.12 -11.00 9.07
CA LEU A 317 -18.58 -12.38 9.00
C LEU A 317 -18.17 -12.90 10.38
N LYS A 318 -17.56 -12.04 11.21
CA LYS A 318 -17.24 -12.34 12.60
C LYS A 318 -18.50 -12.68 13.40
N ASN A 319 -19.55 -11.86 13.33
CA ASN A 319 -20.79 -12.07 14.08
C ASN A 319 -21.52 -13.37 13.74
N VAL A 320 -21.38 -13.88 12.52
CA VAL A 320 -21.98 -15.16 12.12
C VAL A 320 -21.09 -16.38 12.39
N GLY A 321 -19.90 -16.20 12.98
CA GLY A 321 -19.01 -17.29 13.41
C GLY A 321 -17.93 -17.71 12.40
N LEU A 322 -17.58 -16.87 11.41
CA LEU A 322 -16.42 -17.17 10.55
C LEU A 322 -15.14 -17.26 11.37
N ASN A 323 -14.98 -16.38 12.36
CA ASN A 323 -13.81 -16.38 13.22
C ASN A 323 -13.73 -17.66 14.05
N ASP A 324 -14.84 -18.13 14.62
CA ASP A 324 -14.88 -19.39 15.39
C ASP A 324 -14.37 -20.58 14.56
N PHE A 325 -14.74 -20.61 13.27
CA PHE A 325 -14.22 -21.62 12.34
C PHE A 325 -12.70 -21.50 12.18
N ILE A 326 -12.17 -20.29 11.96
CA ILE A 326 -10.72 -20.05 11.83
C ILE A 326 -9.98 -20.42 13.13
N VAL A 327 -10.52 -20.03 14.29
CA VAL A 327 -10.00 -20.40 15.61
C VAL A 327 -9.92 -21.92 15.74
N ALA A 328 -10.99 -22.65 15.41
CA ALA A 328 -11.01 -24.11 15.51
C ALA A 328 -10.00 -24.80 14.59
N GLN A 329 -9.63 -24.19 13.45
CA GLN A 329 -8.64 -24.79 12.53
C GLN A 329 -7.19 -24.52 12.94
N PHE A 330 -6.90 -23.34 13.51
CA PHE A 330 -5.51 -22.90 13.67
C PHE A 330 -5.03 -22.83 15.10
N LYS A 331 -5.92 -22.64 16.09
CA LYS A 331 -5.53 -22.39 17.48
C LYS A 331 -4.55 -23.42 18.02
N ASP A 332 -4.87 -24.71 17.93
CA ASP A 332 -4.04 -25.78 18.50
C ASP A 332 -2.68 -25.92 17.79
N LEU A 333 -2.57 -25.42 16.55
CA LEU A 333 -1.32 -25.46 15.79
C LEU A 333 -0.37 -24.31 16.16
N ILE A 334 -0.89 -23.20 16.69
CA ILE A 334 -0.11 -21.97 16.93
C ILE A 334 0.08 -21.65 18.42
N VAL A 335 -0.82 -22.11 19.30
CA VAL A 335 -0.73 -21.86 20.75
C VAL A 335 0.60 -22.41 21.29
N GLY A 336 1.38 -21.53 21.94
CA GLY A 336 2.70 -21.88 22.49
C GLY A 336 3.76 -22.24 21.43
N GLN A 337 3.49 -21.99 20.14
CA GLN A 337 4.40 -22.31 19.04
C GLN A 337 4.60 -21.08 18.14
N PRO A 338 5.48 -20.13 18.53
CA PRO A 338 5.65 -18.86 17.82
C PRO A 338 6.11 -19.00 16.36
N LEU A 339 6.93 -20.00 16.05
CA LEU A 339 7.30 -20.30 14.66
C LEU A 339 6.09 -20.71 13.81
N ASN A 340 5.21 -21.54 14.36
CA ASN A 340 3.97 -21.93 13.68
C ASN A 340 3.02 -20.74 13.57
N ALA A 341 2.91 -19.92 14.62
CA ALA A 341 2.15 -18.68 14.57
C ALA A 341 2.62 -17.79 13.41
N SER A 342 3.94 -17.63 13.22
CA SER A 342 4.49 -16.89 12.09
C SER A 342 4.16 -17.53 10.73
N LEU A 343 4.52 -18.80 10.54
CA LEU A 343 4.39 -19.46 9.24
C LEU A 343 2.94 -19.70 8.83
N ILE A 344 2.12 -20.27 9.72
CA ILE A 344 0.74 -20.65 9.42
C ILE A 344 -0.10 -19.41 9.17
N MET A 345 -0.01 -18.40 10.04
CA MET A 345 -0.80 -17.19 9.89
C MET A 345 -0.35 -16.36 8.68
N GLY A 346 0.96 -16.25 8.43
CA GLY A 346 1.47 -15.58 7.23
C GLY A 346 1.03 -16.26 5.92
N LEU A 347 1.03 -17.59 5.87
CA LEU A 347 0.55 -18.35 4.71
C LEU A 347 -0.97 -18.29 4.55
N PHE A 348 -1.73 -18.37 5.66
CA PHE A 348 -3.17 -18.19 5.66
C PHE A 348 -3.54 -16.80 5.11
N LEU A 349 -2.89 -15.73 5.57
CA LEU A 349 -3.15 -14.38 5.08
C LEU A 349 -2.69 -14.16 3.65
N THR A 350 -1.63 -14.83 3.23
CA THR A 350 -1.24 -14.87 1.81
C THR A 350 -2.37 -15.42 0.96
N ALA A 351 -2.95 -16.57 1.33
CA ALA A 351 -4.07 -17.16 0.61
C ALA A 351 -5.32 -16.27 0.66
N ALA A 352 -5.70 -15.80 1.85
CA ALA A 352 -6.87 -14.95 2.05
C ALA A 352 -6.77 -13.64 1.27
N SER A 353 -5.60 -12.99 1.26
CA SER A 353 -5.41 -11.73 0.53
C SER A 353 -5.52 -11.92 -0.97
N ASN A 354 -4.99 -13.02 -1.53
CA ASN A 354 -5.13 -13.33 -2.95
C ASN A 354 -6.55 -13.74 -3.35
N LEU A 355 -7.43 -14.10 -2.40
CA LEU A 355 -8.85 -14.37 -2.63
C LEU A 355 -9.73 -13.13 -2.45
N PHE A 356 -9.48 -12.34 -1.41
CA PHE A 356 -10.39 -11.28 -0.96
C PHE A 356 -9.85 -9.86 -1.09
N ASN A 357 -8.59 -9.68 -1.50
CA ASN A 357 -7.78 -8.46 -1.35
C ASN A 357 -7.22 -8.29 0.07
N ASN A 358 -6.18 -7.47 0.21
CA ASN A 358 -5.40 -7.33 1.44
C ASN A 358 -6.18 -6.74 2.62
N LEU A 359 -7.02 -5.72 2.38
CA LEU A 359 -7.77 -5.05 3.45
C LEU A 359 -8.75 -5.98 4.18
N PRO A 360 -9.72 -6.64 3.52
CA PRO A 360 -10.62 -7.54 4.23
C PRO A 360 -9.90 -8.78 4.77
N ALA A 361 -8.87 -9.29 4.08
CA ALA A 361 -8.10 -10.42 4.55
C ALA A 361 -7.39 -10.13 5.88
N VAL A 362 -6.67 -9.00 5.99
CA VAL A 362 -5.98 -8.65 7.23
C VAL A 362 -6.96 -8.41 8.37
N MET A 363 -8.14 -7.83 8.11
CA MET A 363 -9.19 -7.67 9.12
C MET A 363 -9.71 -9.04 9.62
N ILE A 364 -10.02 -9.97 8.71
CA ILE A 364 -10.46 -11.34 9.06
C ILE A 364 -9.39 -12.02 9.92
N GLY A 365 -8.13 -11.99 9.45
CA GLY A 365 -7.00 -12.60 10.16
C GLY A 365 -6.79 -12.00 11.54
N THR A 366 -6.84 -10.67 11.64
CA THR A 366 -6.59 -9.94 12.88
C THR A 366 -7.69 -10.17 13.92
N LEU A 367 -8.95 -10.10 13.51
CA LEU A 367 -10.07 -10.38 14.42
C LEU A 367 -10.05 -11.84 14.90
N SER A 368 -9.65 -12.77 14.02
CA SER A 368 -9.57 -14.19 14.37
C SER A 368 -8.51 -14.44 15.44
N ILE A 369 -7.29 -13.90 15.30
CA ILE A 369 -6.21 -14.11 16.28
C ILE A 369 -6.52 -13.48 17.64
N THR A 370 -7.27 -12.38 17.68
CA THR A 370 -7.69 -11.76 18.95
C THR A 370 -8.70 -12.61 19.73
N GLU A 371 -9.38 -13.54 19.07
CA GLU A 371 -10.35 -14.46 19.69
C GLU A 371 -9.76 -15.84 20.03
N MET A 372 -8.52 -16.11 19.63
CA MET A 372 -7.86 -17.40 19.87
C MET A 372 -7.40 -17.59 21.33
N GLY A 373 -7.28 -16.50 22.11
CA GLY A 373 -6.76 -16.54 23.48
C GLY A 373 -5.26 -16.85 23.53
N LEU A 374 -4.50 -16.33 22.57
CA LEU A 374 -3.04 -16.45 22.51
C LEU A 374 -2.39 -15.63 23.64
N ASP A 375 -1.22 -16.07 24.10
CA ASP A 375 -0.38 -15.23 24.94
C ASP A 375 0.08 -13.97 24.16
N PRO A 376 0.42 -12.86 24.85
CA PRO A 376 0.74 -11.60 24.19
C PRO A 376 1.87 -11.70 23.15
N HIS A 377 2.88 -12.52 23.42
CA HIS A 377 4.04 -12.69 22.55
C HIS A 377 3.67 -13.43 21.25
N THR A 378 2.97 -14.56 21.37
CA THR A 378 2.46 -15.32 20.20
C THR A 378 1.44 -14.50 19.41
N LEU A 379 0.60 -13.70 20.08
CA LEU A 379 -0.37 -12.80 19.43
C LEU A 379 0.35 -11.75 18.55
N GLN A 380 1.41 -11.12 19.08
CA GLN A 380 2.22 -10.15 18.33
C GLN A 380 2.83 -10.80 17.08
N ILE A 381 3.45 -11.98 17.21
CA ILE A 381 4.05 -12.68 16.07
C ILE A 381 2.99 -13.07 15.03
N ALA A 382 1.85 -13.63 15.46
CA ALA A 382 0.74 -13.98 14.57
C ALA A 382 0.18 -12.76 13.82
N TYR A 383 0.05 -11.63 14.50
CA TYR A 383 -0.39 -10.37 13.91
C TYR A 383 0.62 -9.83 12.89
N LEU A 384 1.91 -9.78 13.21
CA LEU A 384 2.94 -9.30 12.29
C LEU A 384 3.06 -10.24 11.09
N ALA A 385 2.90 -11.55 11.29
CA ALA A 385 2.81 -12.51 10.20
C ALA A 385 1.59 -12.29 9.30
N ASN A 386 0.42 -11.95 9.86
CA ASN A 386 -0.76 -11.57 9.08
C ASN A 386 -0.46 -10.40 8.13
N VAL A 387 0.23 -9.38 8.63
CA VAL A 387 0.62 -8.20 7.84
C VAL A 387 1.64 -8.55 6.76
N ILE A 388 2.65 -9.37 7.06
CA ILE A 388 3.61 -9.87 6.05
C ILE A 388 2.86 -10.65 4.95
N GLY A 389 1.91 -11.50 5.33
CA GLY A 389 1.05 -12.23 4.39
C GLY A 389 0.19 -11.31 3.53
N SER A 390 -0.37 -10.24 4.11
CA SER A 390 -1.25 -9.31 3.39
C SER A 390 -0.53 -8.29 2.52
N ASP A 391 0.75 -8.02 2.78
CA ASP A 391 1.52 -7.04 2.00
C ASP A 391 2.50 -7.70 1.03
N ILE A 392 3.25 -8.70 1.49
CA ILE A 392 4.22 -9.43 0.64
C ILE A 392 3.53 -10.59 -0.05
N GLY A 393 2.82 -11.44 0.71
CA GLY A 393 2.15 -12.62 0.16
C GLY A 393 1.04 -12.29 -0.84
N ALA A 394 0.32 -11.19 -0.62
CA ALA A 394 -0.71 -10.69 -1.51
C ALA A 394 -0.20 -10.33 -2.92
N LEU A 395 1.12 -10.21 -3.12
CA LEU A 395 1.71 -9.96 -4.43
C LEU A 395 1.76 -11.20 -5.33
N LEU A 396 1.33 -12.37 -4.85
CA LEU A 396 1.34 -13.58 -5.65
C LEU A 396 0.46 -13.42 -6.89
N THR A 397 -0.72 -12.81 -6.75
CA THR A 397 -1.67 -12.56 -7.84
C THR A 397 -2.03 -11.07 -7.96
N PRO A 398 -2.50 -10.61 -9.13
CA PRO A 398 -2.93 -9.22 -9.30
C PRO A 398 -4.11 -8.79 -8.42
N VAL A 399 -4.90 -9.75 -7.95
CA VAL A 399 -6.09 -9.53 -7.10
C VAL A 399 -5.69 -9.16 -5.69
N GLY A 400 -4.52 -9.61 -5.22
CA GLY A 400 -4.22 -9.58 -3.80
C GLY A 400 -4.14 -8.17 -3.21
N THR A 401 -3.88 -7.15 -4.03
CA THR A 401 -3.91 -5.75 -3.60
C THR A 401 -4.64 -4.87 -4.61
N LEU A 402 -5.46 -3.92 -4.12
CA LEU A 402 -6.04 -2.87 -4.97
C LEU A 402 -4.96 -2.09 -5.73
N ALA A 403 -3.82 -1.84 -5.09
CA ALA A 403 -2.65 -1.21 -5.68
C ALA A 403 -2.21 -1.89 -7.00
N THR A 404 -2.18 -3.23 -7.05
CA THR A 404 -1.79 -3.97 -8.27
C THR A 404 -2.84 -3.85 -9.37
N LEU A 405 -4.13 -3.85 -9.03
CA LEU A 405 -5.21 -3.62 -10.00
C LEU A 405 -5.16 -2.20 -10.59
N ILE A 406 -4.92 -1.19 -9.74
CA ILE A 406 -4.71 0.20 -10.16
C ILE A 406 -3.49 0.29 -11.08
N TRP A 407 -2.39 -0.36 -10.72
CA TRP A 407 -1.19 -0.42 -11.55
C TRP A 407 -1.48 -1.01 -12.94
N MET A 408 -2.16 -2.17 -13.01
CA MET A 408 -2.54 -2.78 -14.29
C MET A 408 -3.43 -1.88 -15.14
N TYR A 409 -4.37 -1.17 -14.50
CA TYR A 409 -5.23 -0.21 -15.17
C TYR A 409 -4.44 0.98 -15.74
N ILE A 410 -3.49 1.55 -14.99
CA ILE A 410 -2.61 2.63 -15.45
C ILE A 410 -1.76 2.16 -16.63
N LEU A 411 -1.20 0.95 -16.56
CA LEU A 411 -0.43 0.39 -17.68
C LEU A 411 -1.28 0.28 -18.94
N LYS A 412 -2.49 -0.29 -18.83
CA LYS A 412 -3.41 -0.49 -19.96
C LYS A 412 -3.81 0.83 -20.61
N THR A 413 -4.17 1.83 -19.80
CA THR A 413 -4.54 3.18 -20.27
C THR A 413 -3.39 3.94 -20.94
N ASN A 414 -2.14 3.58 -20.61
CA ASN A 414 -0.93 4.14 -21.22
C ASN A 414 -0.33 3.25 -22.33
N GLY A 415 -1.09 2.28 -22.85
CA GLY A 415 -0.66 1.43 -23.98
C GLY A 415 0.46 0.43 -23.64
N VAL A 416 0.71 0.18 -22.36
CA VAL A 416 1.64 -0.87 -21.90
C VAL A 416 0.83 -2.09 -21.49
N SER A 417 0.93 -3.19 -22.25
CA SER A 417 0.21 -4.42 -21.94
C SER A 417 1.08 -5.38 -21.12
N ILE A 418 0.57 -5.79 -19.96
CA ILE A 418 1.09 -6.91 -19.16
C ILE A 418 -0.07 -7.87 -18.92
N SER A 419 0.10 -9.13 -19.32
CA SER A 419 -0.88 -10.17 -19.07
C SER A 419 -0.75 -10.72 -17.65
N TRP A 420 -1.84 -11.27 -17.12
CA TRP A 420 -1.85 -11.97 -15.83
C TRP A 420 -0.83 -13.12 -15.81
N ALA A 421 -0.75 -13.90 -16.88
CA ALA A 421 0.24 -14.97 -16.99
C ALA A 421 1.69 -14.48 -16.86
N ARG A 422 2.01 -13.29 -17.42
CA ARG A 422 3.35 -12.72 -17.29
C ARG A 422 3.63 -12.21 -15.89
N TYR A 423 2.64 -11.61 -15.23
CA TYR A 423 2.73 -11.23 -13.83
C TYR A 423 2.99 -12.47 -12.95
N LEU A 424 2.14 -13.49 -13.06
CA LEU A 424 2.21 -14.72 -12.28
C LEU A 424 3.53 -15.47 -12.46
N ARG A 425 4.07 -15.52 -13.69
CA ARG A 425 5.36 -16.18 -13.97
C ARG A 425 6.51 -15.58 -13.16
N VAL A 426 6.45 -14.28 -12.88
CA VAL A 426 7.46 -13.57 -12.10
C VAL A 426 7.19 -13.74 -10.62
N THR A 427 5.95 -13.51 -10.20
CA THR A 427 5.59 -13.48 -8.78
C THR A 427 5.64 -14.85 -8.12
N ILE A 428 5.28 -15.93 -8.82
CA ILE A 428 5.36 -17.29 -8.28
C ILE A 428 6.80 -17.73 -7.97
N VAL A 429 7.80 -17.11 -8.62
CA VAL A 429 9.22 -17.38 -8.36
C VAL A 429 9.73 -16.49 -7.23
N VAL A 430 9.35 -15.22 -7.22
CA VAL A 430 9.96 -14.23 -6.33
C VAL A 430 9.25 -14.11 -4.97
N VAL A 431 7.91 -14.04 -4.98
CA VAL A 431 7.10 -13.73 -3.80
C VAL A 431 7.19 -14.82 -2.73
N PRO A 432 7.06 -16.13 -3.04
CA PRO A 432 7.16 -17.17 -2.01
C PRO A 432 8.49 -17.16 -1.26
N ILE A 433 9.60 -16.90 -1.97
CA ILE A 433 10.93 -16.88 -1.35
C ILE A 433 11.04 -15.66 -0.41
N GLY A 434 10.66 -14.47 -0.88
CA GLY A 434 10.65 -13.27 -0.04
C GLY A 434 9.74 -13.39 1.18
N LEU A 435 8.55 -13.97 1.00
CA LEU A 435 7.58 -14.23 2.06
C LEU A 435 8.15 -15.15 3.14
N ILE A 436 8.64 -16.34 2.76
CA ILE A 436 9.18 -17.30 3.71
C ILE A 436 10.39 -16.74 4.45
N VAL A 437 11.28 -16.03 3.74
CA VAL A 437 12.42 -15.35 4.37
C VAL A 437 11.94 -14.32 5.39
N SER A 438 10.93 -13.50 5.07
CA SER A 438 10.37 -12.54 6.02
C SER A 438 9.72 -13.20 7.23
N LEU A 439 8.97 -14.29 7.06
CA LEU A 439 8.29 -14.98 8.16
C LEU A 439 9.29 -15.69 9.10
N LEU A 440 10.31 -16.34 8.53
CA LEU A 440 11.39 -16.93 9.32
C LEU A 440 12.23 -15.86 10.01
N SER A 441 12.53 -14.77 9.32
CA SER A 441 13.23 -13.64 9.91
C SER A 441 12.42 -12.98 11.01
N LEU A 442 11.08 -12.93 10.90
CA LEU A 442 10.20 -12.39 11.93
C LEU A 442 10.31 -13.21 13.20
N TYR A 443 10.14 -14.53 13.09
CA TYR A 443 10.29 -15.43 14.22
C TYR A 443 11.67 -15.28 14.89
N LEU A 444 12.75 -15.38 14.11
CA LEU A 444 14.10 -15.28 14.65
C LEU A 444 14.38 -13.89 15.26
N TRP A 445 13.92 -12.81 14.65
CA TRP A 445 14.14 -11.45 15.13
C TRP A 445 13.43 -11.18 16.44
N VAL A 446 12.16 -11.61 16.54
CA VAL A 446 11.37 -11.40 17.75
C VAL A 446 11.94 -12.24 18.89
N GLU A 447 12.16 -13.55 18.71
CA GLU A 447 12.69 -14.45 19.75
C GLU A 447 14.08 -14.09 20.27
N LEU A 448 14.90 -13.40 19.47
CA LEU A 448 16.27 -13.03 19.87
C LEU A 448 16.33 -11.70 20.62
N LEU A 449 15.35 -10.82 20.46
CA LEU A 449 15.45 -9.42 20.90
C LEU A 449 14.29 -8.95 21.79
N PHE A 450 13.18 -9.67 21.83
CA PHE A 450 11.97 -9.37 22.60
C PHE A 450 11.57 -10.61 23.40
#